data_AF-A0A7V0NHS4-F1
#
_entry.id   AF-A0A7V0NHS4-F1
#
_cell.length_a   1.000
_cell.length_b   1.000
_cell.length_c   1.000
_cell.angle_alpha   90.00
_cell.angle_beta   90.00
_cell.angle_gamma   90.00
#
_symmetry.space_group_name_H-M   'P 1'
#
loop_
_entity.id
_entity.type
_entity.pdbx_description
1 polymer ?
#
loop_
_entity_poly.entity_id
_entity_poly.type
_entity_poly.pdbx_seq_one_letter_code
_entity_poly.pdbx_strand_id
1 'polypeptide(L)'
;MIDLTVNPEQLQRTVKRCRERNIIIPTFAQMKDPTLVPDKIKEELKNIGLWDIHPRNLFRITWKNEPKPFGGTYDGVNYMEIPSELTGVKARIFALVGKWFPTGAHKVGATFGCLAPRLVTGQFDP
;
A
#
# COMPACT_ATOMS: atom_id res chain seq x y z
N MET A 1 18.20 -13.61 6.38
CA MET A 1 17.28 -14.18 5.37
C MET A 1 15.89 -14.26 6.01
N ILE A 2 14.81 -13.93 5.28
CA ILE A 2 13.43 -14.02 5.84
C ILE A 2 13.05 -15.51 5.90
N ASP A 3 12.60 -15.97 7.06
CA ASP A 3 12.05 -17.31 7.24
C ASP A 3 10.63 -17.39 6.63
N LEU A 4 10.44 -18.32 5.70
CA LEU A 4 9.19 -18.53 4.97
C LEU A 4 8.57 -19.90 5.26
N THR A 5 8.97 -20.53 6.36
CA THR A 5 8.37 -21.80 6.81
C THR A 5 6.86 -21.64 6.97
N VAL A 6 6.10 -22.51 6.31
CA VAL A 6 4.63 -22.45 6.32
C VAL A 6 4.08 -23.27 7.48
N ASN A 7 3.18 -22.68 8.27
CA ASN A 7 2.32 -23.36 9.23
C ASN A 7 0.90 -23.50 8.64
N PRO A 8 0.55 -24.67 8.06
CA PRO A 8 -0.69 -24.83 7.31
C PRO A 8 -1.96 -24.62 8.15
N GLU A 9 -1.96 -25.09 9.40
CA GLU A 9 -3.13 -25.00 10.28
C GLU A 9 -3.45 -23.55 10.69
N GLN A 10 -2.41 -22.77 11.02
CA GLN A 10 -2.56 -21.34 11.28
C GLN A 10 -2.95 -20.58 10.01
N LEU A 11 -2.32 -20.90 8.87
CA LEU A 11 -2.65 -20.27 7.59
C LEU A 11 -4.13 -20.45 7.22
N GLN A 12 -4.70 -21.65 7.42
CA GLN A 12 -6.12 -21.89 7.16
C GLN A 12 -7.04 -21.03 8.04
N ARG A 13 -6.69 -20.84 9.32
CA ARG A 13 -7.43 -19.96 10.24
C ARG A 13 -7.35 -18.50 9.82
N THR A 14 -6.16 -18.03 9.43
CA THR A 14 -5.93 -16.70 8.89
C THR A 14 -6.75 -16.45 7.61
N VAL A 15 -6.71 -17.38 6.66
CA VAL A 15 -7.48 -17.29 5.40
C VAL A 15 -8.98 -17.23 5.68
N LYS A 16 -9.48 -18.06 6.61
CA LYS A 16 -10.89 -18.04 7.03
C LYS A 16 -11.27 -16.67 7.59
N ARG A 17 -10.47 -16.12 8.51
CA ARG A 17 -10.72 -14.79 9.11
C ARG A 17 -10.70 -13.66 8.08
N CYS A 18 -9.72 -13.68 7.17
CA CYS A 18 -9.68 -12.71 6.08
C CYS A 18 -10.92 -12.82 5.18
N ARG A 19 -11.40 -14.02 4.89
CA ARG A 19 -12.63 -14.22 4.10
C ARG A 19 -13.87 -13.68 4.84
N GLU A 20 -14.04 -14.02 6.11
CA GLU A 20 -15.17 -13.57 6.95
C GLU A 20 -15.24 -12.05 7.06
N ARG A 21 -14.08 -11.39 7.19
CA ARG A 21 -14.00 -9.93 7.28
C ARG A 21 -13.87 -9.24 5.93
N ASN A 22 -13.94 -10.00 4.84
CA ASN A 22 -13.68 -9.52 3.49
C ASN A 22 -12.39 -8.68 3.44
N ILE A 23 -11.24 -9.24 3.82
CA ILE A 23 -9.93 -8.59 3.78
C ILE A 23 -9.15 -9.15 2.60
N ILE A 24 -8.73 -8.26 1.71
CA ILE A 24 -7.86 -8.56 0.57
C ILE A 24 -6.64 -7.65 0.72
N ILE A 25 -5.46 -8.23 0.58
CA ILE A 25 -4.18 -7.51 0.70
C ILE A 25 -3.45 -7.51 -0.64
N PRO A 26 -2.67 -6.46 -0.96
CA PRO A 26 -1.87 -6.43 -2.18
C PRO A 26 -0.66 -7.35 -2.08
N THR A 27 -0.19 -7.82 -3.23
CA THR A 27 1.16 -8.36 -3.36
C THR A 27 2.20 -7.24 -3.42
N PHE A 28 3.46 -7.55 -3.12
CA PHE A 28 4.55 -6.58 -3.33
C PHE A 28 4.70 -6.15 -4.78
N ALA A 29 4.40 -7.04 -5.74
CA ALA A 29 4.37 -6.70 -7.16
C ALA A 29 3.32 -5.61 -7.47
N GLN A 30 2.12 -5.74 -6.91
CA GLN A 30 1.05 -4.75 -7.05
C GLN A 30 1.37 -3.41 -6.37
N MET A 31 2.02 -3.43 -5.20
CA MET A 31 2.47 -2.19 -4.54
C MET A 31 3.51 -1.43 -5.37
N LYS A 32 4.43 -2.16 -6.00
CA LYS A 32 5.45 -1.60 -6.90
C LYS A 32 4.84 -1.09 -8.21
N ASP A 33 3.92 -1.88 -8.78
CA ASP A 33 3.24 -1.59 -10.03
C ASP A 33 1.72 -1.68 -9.88
N PRO A 34 1.05 -0.54 -9.63
CA PRO A 34 -0.40 -0.50 -9.46
C PRO A 34 -1.21 -0.87 -10.71
N THR A 35 -0.58 -0.95 -11.88
CA THR A 35 -1.26 -1.45 -13.09
C THR A 35 -1.68 -2.92 -12.93
N LEU A 36 -0.97 -3.69 -12.11
CA LEU A 36 -1.26 -5.08 -11.75
C LEU A 36 -2.40 -5.25 -10.74
N VAL A 37 -2.93 -4.14 -10.20
CA VAL A 37 -4.07 -4.18 -9.28
C VAL A 37 -5.34 -4.49 -10.09
N PRO A 38 -6.17 -5.48 -9.67
CA PRO A 38 -7.39 -5.83 -10.40
C PRO A 38 -8.36 -4.65 -10.47
N ASP A 39 -9.06 -4.51 -11.60
CA ASP A 39 -9.98 -3.38 -11.81
C ASP A 39 -11.12 -3.34 -10.78
N LYS A 40 -11.58 -4.50 -10.31
CA LYS A 40 -12.55 -4.56 -9.20
C LYS A 40 -12.08 -3.81 -7.96
N ILE A 41 -10.80 -3.91 -7.60
CA ILE A 41 -10.24 -3.18 -6.46
C ILE A 41 -10.15 -1.67 -6.77
N LYS A 42 -9.76 -1.30 -7.99
CA LYS A 42 -9.73 0.11 -8.42
C LYS A 42 -11.12 0.75 -8.35
N GLU A 43 -12.17 0.04 -8.76
CA GLU A 43 -13.55 0.50 -8.65
C GLU A 43 -14.01 0.63 -7.19
N GLU A 44 -13.68 -0.34 -6.32
CA GLU A 44 -13.96 -0.23 -4.89
C GLU A 44 -13.27 0.99 -4.27
N LEU A 45 -12.01 1.27 -4.65
CA LEU A 45 -11.23 2.40 -4.17
C LEU A 45 -11.86 3.77 -4.48
N LYS A 46 -12.61 3.91 -5.58
CA LYS A 46 -13.29 5.17 -5.94
C LYS A 46 -14.32 5.62 -4.90
N ASN A 47 -14.81 4.70 -4.08
CA ASN A 47 -15.83 4.96 -3.06
C ASN A 47 -15.25 5.01 -1.63
N ILE A 48 -13.93 5.06 -1.48
CA ILE A 48 -13.24 4.96 -0.19
C ILE A 48 -12.34 6.18 0.01
N GLY A 49 -12.45 6.83 1.18
CA GLY A 49 -11.57 7.90 1.61
C GLY A 49 -10.13 7.42 1.81
N LEU A 50 -9.17 8.26 1.44
CA LEU A 50 -7.74 7.94 1.56
C LEU A 50 -7.36 7.60 3.01
N TRP A 51 -7.97 8.26 3.99
CA TRP A 51 -7.67 8.11 5.41
C TRP A 51 -8.60 7.15 6.14
N ASP A 52 -9.58 6.57 5.45
CA ASP A 52 -10.51 5.62 6.04
C ASP A 52 -9.78 4.34 6.49
N ILE A 53 -10.19 3.80 7.64
CA ILE A 53 -9.69 2.51 8.14
C ILE A 53 -10.41 1.39 7.38
N HIS A 54 -10.00 1.18 6.13
CA HIS A 54 -10.59 0.19 5.23
C HIS A 54 -9.50 -0.70 4.60
N PRO A 55 -9.66 -2.04 4.53
CA PRO A 55 -8.61 -2.93 4.02
C PRO A 55 -8.13 -2.62 2.60
N ARG A 56 -8.99 -2.07 1.74
CA ARG A 56 -8.62 -1.72 0.35
C ARG A 56 -7.57 -0.62 0.31
N ASN A 57 -7.48 0.23 1.33
CA ASN A 57 -6.43 1.23 1.40
C ASN A 57 -5.02 0.61 1.49
N LEU A 58 -4.87 -0.68 1.81
CA LEU A 58 -3.58 -1.36 1.67
C LEU A 58 -3.06 -1.35 0.21
N PHE A 59 -3.93 -1.35 -0.79
CA PHE A 59 -3.56 -1.22 -2.20
C PHE A 59 -3.06 0.19 -2.58
N ARG A 60 -3.19 1.17 -1.68
CA ARG A 60 -2.65 2.54 -1.84
C ARG A 60 -1.28 2.70 -1.17
N ILE A 61 -0.62 1.63 -0.71
CA ILE A 61 0.76 1.72 -0.20
C ILE A 61 1.74 1.81 -1.39
N THR A 62 1.74 2.96 -2.06
CA THR A 62 2.54 3.25 -3.25
C THR A 62 2.68 4.76 -3.44
N TRP A 63 3.79 5.22 -4.07
CA TRP A 63 3.99 6.63 -4.41
C TRP A 63 3.12 7.11 -5.58
N LYS A 64 2.42 6.18 -6.22
CA LYS A 64 1.71 6.37 -7.48
C LYS A 64 0.22 6.69 -7.33
N ASN A 65 -0.25 7.04 -6.14
CA ASN A 65 -1.66 7.31 -5.89
C ASN A 65 -2.10 8.60 -6.60
N GLU A 66 -3.34 8.60 -7.11
CA GLU A 66 -3.95 9.83 -7.58
C GLU A 66 -4.11 10.82 -6.41
N PRO A 67 -3.78 12.12 -6.57
CA PRO A 67 -3.74 13.09 -5.46
C PRO A 67 -5.14 13.57 -5.05
N LYS A 68 -6.00 12.64 -4.61
CA LYS A 68 -7.38 12.88 -4.18
C LYS A 68 -7.59 12.41 -2.73
N PRO A 69 -8.29 13.20 -1.89
CA PRO A 69 -8.58 12.81 -0.51
C PRO A 69 -9.69 11.75 -0.39
N PHE A 70 -10.60 11.71 -1.37
CA PHE A 70 -11.68 10.73 -1.45
C PHE A 70 -11.68 10.09 -2.84
N GLY A 71 -11.83 8.77 -2.88
CA GLY A 71 -11.72 8.03 -4.12
C GLY A 71 -10.32 8.11 -4.71
N GLY A 72 -10.26 8.08 -6.03
CA GLY A 72 -9.00 8.12 -6.78
C GLY A 72 -8.36 6.74 -6.92
N THR A 73 -7.57 6.60 -7.98
CA THR A 73 -6.87 5.36 -8.31
C THR A 73 -5.36 5.61 -8.30
N TYR A 74 -4.72 5.65 -9.46
CA TYR A 74 -3.28 5.82 -9.59
C TYR A 74 -2.98 6.81 -10.71
N ASP A 75 -2.05 7.74 -10.48
CA ASP A 75 -1.73 8.82 -11.43
C ASP A 75 -0.24 9.22 -11.36
N GLY A 76 0.64 8.25 -11.66
CA GLY A 76 2.09 8.49 -11.69
C GLY A 76 2.68 8.86 -10.32
N VAL A 77 4.00 9.02 -10.26
CA VAL A 77 4.70 9.32 -9.00
C VAL A 77 4.39 10.76 -8.58
N ASN A 78 3.95 10.95 -7.33
CA ASN A 78 3.80 12.28 -6.78
C ASN A 78 5.15 12.83 -6.32
N TYR A 79 5.63 13.89 -6.97
CA TYR A 79 6.86 14.57 -6.60
C TYR A 79 6.77 16.07 -6.88
N MET A 80 7.66 16.84 -6.26
CA MET A 80 7.95 18.22 -6.62
C MET A 80 9.43 18.35 -6.95
N GLU A 81 9.75 19.12 -8.00
CA GLU A 81 11.12 19.53 -8.28
C GLU A 81 11.44 20.78 -7.47
N ILE A 82 12.56 20.77 -6.75
CA ILE A 82 13.05 21.93 -6.01
C ILE A 82 13.99 22.70 -6.95
N PRO A 83 13.63 23.92 -7.37
CA PRO A 83 14.36 24.66 -8.39
C PRO A 83 15.76 25.07 -7.94
N SER A 84 16.68 25.19 -8.90
CA SER A 84 18.07 25.60 -8.68
C SER A 84 18.19 26.99 -8.03
N GLU A 85 17.21 27.86 -8.26
CA GLU A 85 17.09 29.20 -7.71
C GLU A 85 16.91 29.20 -6.18
N LEU A 86 16.36 28.10 -5.64
CA LEU A 86 16.24 27.89 -4.20
C LEU A 86 17.41 27.10 -3.62
N THR A 87 17.98 26.17 -4.39
CA THR A 87 18.97 25.21 -3.87
C THR A 87 20.41 25.67 -4.09
N GLY A 88 20.65 26.56 -5.06
CA GLY A 88 21.98 27.05 -5.44
C GLY A 88 22.85 26.02 -6.17
N VAL A 89 22.30 24.85 -6.54
CA VAL A 89 23.06 23.76 -7.18
C VAL A 89 22.51 23.39 -8.55
N LYS A 90 23.38 22.88 -9.43
CA LYS A 90 22.99 22.38 -10.77
C LYS A 90 22.27 21.03 -10.73
N ALA A 91 22.39 20.29 -9.62
CA ALA A 91 21.74 18.99 -9.48
C ALA A 91 20.23 19.16 -9.36
N ARG A 92 19.46 18.37 -10.12
CA ARG A 92 17.99 18.33 -10.00
C ARG A 92 17.61 17.62 -8.71
N ILE A 93 16.87 18.30 -7.85
CA ILE A 93 16.43 17.76 -6.56
C ILE A 93 14.92 17.52 -6.64
N PHE A 94 14.50 16.29 -6.39
CA PHE A 94 13.08 15.93 -6.33
C PHE A 94 12.70 15.51 -4.92
N ALA A 95 11.63 16.09 -4.40
CA ALA A 95 11.00 15.66 -3.16
C ALA A 95 9.75 14.81 -3.46
N LEU A 96 9.74 13.57 -2.98
CA LEU A 96 8.59 12.69 -3.08
C LEU A 96 7.48 13.14 -2.12
N VAL A 97 6.23 13.16 -2.60
CA VAL A 97 5.10 13.67 -1.82
C VAL A 97 4.38 12.51 -1.12
N GLY A 98 4.61 12.38 0.19
CA GLY A 98 4.02 11.32 1.02
C GLY A 98 2.58 11.57 1.47
N LYS A 99 2.02 12.77 1.21
CA LYS A 99 0.66 13.17 1.62
C LYS A 99 -0.43 12.20 1.14
N TRP A 100 -0.22 11.60 -0.02
CA TRP A 100 -1.21 10.76 -0.68
C TRP A 100 -1.12 9.28 -0.29
N PHE A 101 -0.46 8.96 0.82
CA PHE A 101 -0.47 7.62 1.40
C PHE A 101 -1.73 7.39 2.26
N PRO A 102 -2.16 6.13 2.39
CA PRO A 102 -3.40 5.77 3.06
C PRO A 102 -3.34 5.92 4.58
N THR A 103 -4.52 5.91 5.20
CA THR A 103 -4.79 5.78 6.65
C THR A 103 -4.17 6.84 7.57
N GLY A 104 -3.52 7.88 7.02
CA GLY A 104 -2.86 8.92 7.81
C GLY A 104 -1.69 8.42 8.66
N ALA A 105 -1.29 7.16 8.52
CA ALA A 105 -0.25 6.54 9.33
C ALA A 105 1.13 6.70 8.67
N HIS A 106 2.08 7.26 9.41
CA HIS A 106 3.42 7.60 8.91
C HIS A 106 4.30 6.39 8.52
N LYS A 107 3.87 5.15 8.83
CA LYS A 107 4.68 3.93 8.63
C LYS A 107 3.87 2.72 8.13
N VAL A 108 2.72 2.93 7.50
CA VAL A 108 1.84 1.84 7.05
C VAL A 108 2.55 0.80 6.18
N GLY A 109 3.39 1.22 5.23
CA GLY A 109 4.12 0.31 4.35
C GLY A 109 5.21 -0.50 5.05
N ALA A 110 5.93 0.10 5.99
CA ALA A 110 6.95 -0.60 6.76
C ALA A 110 6.32 -1.68 7.66
N THR A 111 5.20 -1.35 8.30
CA THR A 111 4.44 -2.32 9.11
C THR A 111 3.86 -3.44 8.24
N PHE A 112 3.23 -3.09 7.11
CA PHE A 112 2.66 -4.08 6.20
C PHE A 112 3.72 -5.02 5.62
N GLY A 113 4.88 -4.49 5.20
CA GLY A 113 5.97 -5.28 4.64
C GLY A 113 6.53 -6.33 5.61
N CYS A 114 6.59 -6.02 6.91
CA CYS A 114 7.00 -6.97 7.94
C CYS A 114 5.90 -8.01 8.27
N LEU A 115 4.62 -7.59 8.22
CA LEU A 115 3.48 -8.43 8.56
C LEU A 115 3.14 -9.43 7.45
N ALA A 116 3.13 -8.98 6.19
CA ALA A 116 2.61 -9.76 5.06
C ALA A 116 3.27 -11.15 4.92
N PRO A 117 4.61 -11.32 5.03
CA PRO A 117 5.23 -12.64 4.99
C PRO A 117 4.72 -13.58 6.08
N ARG A 118 4.63 -13.10 7.33
CA ARG A 118 4.16 -13.89 8.47
C ARG A 118 2.68 -14.28 8.32
N LEU A 119 1.88 -13.37 7.76
CA LEU A 119 0.46 -13.60 7.53
C LEU A 119 0.23 -14.68 6.47
N VAL A 120 0.97 -14.65 5.35
CA VAL A 120 0.78 -15.61 4.24
C VAL A 120 1.46 -16.96 4.48
N THR A 121 2.38 -17.06 5.43
CA THR A 121 2.98 -18.33 5.86
C THR A 121 2.26 -18.95 7.05
N GLY A 122 1.30 -18.25 7.66
CA GLY A 122 0.65 -18.72 8.89
C GLY A 122 1.57 -18.67 10.12
N GLN A 123 2.64 -17.86 10.09
CA GLN A 123 3.49 -17.63 11.27
C GLN A 123 2.92 -16.53 12.20
N PHE A 124 1.77 -15.97 11.83
CA PHE A 124 0.97 -15.06 12.63
C PHE A 124 -0.51 -15.42 12.50
N ASP A 125 -1.17 -15.59 13.65
CA ASP A 125 -2.59 -15.95 13.80
C ASP A 125 -3.33 -14.75 14.43
N PRO A 126 -3.71 -13.74 13.62
CA PRO A 126 -4.40 -12.53 14.07
C PRO A 126 -5.78 -12.83 14.63
#